data_AF-A0A2V8QCI9-F1
#
_entry.id   AF-A0A2V8QCI9-F1
#
_cell.length_a   1.000
_cell.length_b   1.000
_cell.length_c   1.000
_cell.angle_alpha   90.00
_cell.angle_beta   90.00
_cell.angle_gamma   90.00
#
_symmetry.space_group_name_H-M   'P 1'
#
loop_
_entity.id
_entity.type
_entity.pdbx_description
1 polymer ?
#
loop_
_entity_poly.entity_id
_entity_poly.type
_entity_poly.pdbx_seq_one_letter_code
_entity_poly.pdbx_strand_id
1 'polypeptide(L)'
;NVDEKYWSKLRLMLRYMRAFMRPDGLAPLIGDSDSGQVLPISRRSADEHSHVLAIGSVFFRDPNLKLPDASLPEELLWTLGAEGVEAFNGLEEAAPLPSEGFPDAGIYVMRDGDRYLCINTSDAGLNGRGSHGHNDALSIGTYVYSADLKQRHQFRSTAFHSTVMIDGQEQSTTVETMPFVIGDEAKPRVLEWSVTAEFDRIVAEHYGYRRLAAPVVHRRAITFNKRQKEWLIEDEFVGEGEHEYEVRFHFAPRLKISIAAGSVTVEDRGGRLVLSSLDLTEPAELETQATSRDYGQKTESVTACWRTSGRPGKLAWRIQVAQMSDML
;
A
#
# COMPACT_ATOMS: atom_id res chain seq x y z
N ASN A 1 5.13 -2.40 -37.88
CA ASN A 1 5.96 -3.26 -37.02
C ASN A 1 6.18 -2.56 -35.71
N VAL A 2 5.65 -3.13 -34.64
CA VAL A 2 5.93 -2.66 -33.28
C VAL A 2 7.23 -3.32 -32.83
N ASP A 3 8.14 -2.54 -32.25
CA ASP A 3 9.47 -2.99 -31.80
C ASP A 3 9.36 -4.13 -30.76
N GLU A 4 10.22 -5.14 -30.82
CA GLU A 4 10.28 -6.24 -29.84
C GLU A 4 10.45 -5.75 -28.39
N LYS A 5 11.16 -4.63 -28.22
CA LYS A 5 11.33 -3.95 -26.94
C LYS A 5 10.00 -3.53 -26.33
N TYR A 6 9.03 -3.11 -27.15
CA TYR A 6 7.71 -2.72 -26.69
C TYR A 6 6.98 -3.90 -26.05
N TRP A 7 6.93 -5.05 -26.75
CA TRP A 7 6.27 -6.26 -26.26
C TRP A 7 6.93 -6.79 -24.98
N SER A 8 8.25 -6.73 -24.92
CA SER A 8 9.01 -7.11 -23.73
C SER A 8 8.66 -6.23 -22.52
N LYS A 9 8.53 -4.92 -22.73
CA LYS A 9 8.10 -3.98 -21.66
C LYS A 9 6.66 -4.21 -21.24
N LEU A 10 5.74 -4.44 -22.17
CA LEU A 10 4.35 -4.73 -21.85
C LEU A 10 4.22 -6.00 -20.99
N ARG A 11 4.96 -7.07 -21.32
CA ARG A 11 4.98 -8.29 -20.50
C ARG A 11 5.56 -8.05 -19.10
N LEU A 12 6.58 -7.20 -18.97
CA LEU A 12 7.12 -6.80 -17.66
C LEU A 12 6.11 -6.01 -16.82
N MET A 13 5.31 -5.14 -17.42
CA MET A 13 4.24 -4.42 -16.73
C MET A 13 3.18 -5.37 -16.16
N LEU A 14 2.82 -6.43 -16.91
CA LEU A 14 1.88 -7.45 -16.44
C LEU A 14 2.47 -8.29 -15.29
N ARG A 15 3.77 -8.60 -15.34
CA ARG A 15 4.46 -9.28 -14.22
C ARG A 15 4.49 -8.43 -12.97
N TYR A 16 4.80 -7.14 -13.11
CA TYR A 16 4.71 -6.18 -12.02
C TYR A 16 3.30 -6.14 -11.43
N MET A 17 2.27 -6.02 -12.27
CA MET A 17 0.87 -6.03 -11.84
C MET A 17 0.53 -7.28 -11.04
N ARG A 18 0.90 -8.49 -11.50
CA ARG A 18 0.69 -9.73 -10.75
C ARG A 18 1.39 -9.71 -9.38
N ALA A 19 2.65 -9.28 -9.33
CA ALA A 19 3.43 -9.23 -8.10
C ALA A 19 2.98 -8.13 -7.14
N PHE A 20 2.29 -7.12 -7.64
CA PHE A 20 1.70 -6.06 -6.85
C PHE A 20 0.30 -6.43 -6.31
N MET A 21 -0.46 -7.27 -7.00
CA MET A 21 -1.81 -7.66 -6.57
C MET A 21 -1.81 -8.43 -5.25
N ARG A 22 -2.85 -8.15 -4.46
CA ARG A 22 -3.14 -8.80 -3.18
C ARG A 22 -3.73 -10.21 -3.39
N PRO A 23 -3.70 -11.08 -2.37
CA PRO A 23 -4.28 -12.42 -2.45
C PRO A 23 -5.78 -12.46 -2.77
N ASP A 24 -6.53 -11.38 -2.50
CA ASP A 24 -7.96 -11.27 -2.82
C ASP A 24 -8.24 -10.88 -4.29
N GLY A 25 -7.21 -10.85 -5.14
CA GLY A 25 -7.36 -10.53 -6.56
C GLY A 25 -7.55 -9.05 -6.88
N LEU A 26 -7.29 -8.17 -5.91
CA LEU A 26 -7.35 -6.72 -6.06
C LEU A 26 -5.97 -6.10 -5.95
N ALA A 27 -5.76 -4.95 -6.58
CA ALA A 27 -4.55 -4.14 -6.41
C ALA A 27 -4.65 -3.33 -5.11
N PRO A 28 -3.55 -3.08 -4.37
CA PRO A 28 -3.57 -1.99 -3.41
C PRO A 28 -3.69 -0.68 -4.19
N LEU A 29 -4.43 0.25 -3.61
CA LEU A 29 -4.51 1.62 -4.09
C LEU A 29 -3.22 2.29 -3.62
N ILE A 30 -2.55 3.06 -4.49
CA ILE A 30 -1.37 3.89 -4.20
C ILE A 30 -1.42 5.10 -5.12
N GLY A 31 -1.33 6.30 -4.54
CA GLY A 31 -1.43 7.55 -5.26
C GLY A 31 -2.81 7.77 -5.89
N ASP A 32 -2.86 8.62 -6.91
CA ASP A 32 -4.10 8.89 -7.63
C ASP A 32 -4.56 7.69 -8.49
N SER A 33 -5.84 7.35 -8.40
CA SER A 33 -6.54 6.51 -9.36
C SER A 33 -7.89 7.14 -9.74
N ASP A 34 -8.16 7.29 -11.03
CA ASP A 34 -9.40 7.91 -11.53
C ASP A 34 -10.51 6.89 -11.82
N SER A 35 -10.31 5.62 -11.47
CA SER A 35 -11.16 4.49 -11.84
C SER A 35 -11.35 4.34 -13.36
N GLY A 36 -10.48 4.92 -14.19
CA GLY A 36 -10.60 4.95 -15.63
C GLY A 36 -10.40 3.57 -16.27
N GLN A 37 -11.25 3.24 -17.24
CA GLN A 37 -11.14 2.03 -18.04
C GLN A 37 -11.12 2.37 -19.52
N VAL A 38 -10.11 1.87 -20.24
CA VAL A 38 -9.97 2.11 -21.69
C VAL A 38 -11.13 1.48 -22.46
N LEU A 39 -11.55 0.27 -22.07
CA LEU A 39 -12.70 -0.44 -22.61
C LEU A 39 -13.62 -0.88 -21.46
N PRO A 40 -14.64 -0.08 -21.09
CA PRO A 40 -15.52 -0.37 -19.96
C PRO A 40 -16.61 -1.40 -20.33
N ILE A 41 -16.18 -2.58 -20.77
CA ILE A 41 -17.06 -3.69 -21.17
C ILE A 41 -17.85 -4.17 -19.95
N SER A 42 -17.17 -4.40 -18.83
CA SER A 42 -17.78 -4.63 -17.52
C SER A 42 -17.43 -3.47 -16.59
N ARG A 43 -18.35 -3.10 -15.69
CA ARG A 43 -18.04 -2.13 -14.63
C ARG A 43 -17.14 -2.81 -13.61
N ARG A 44 -16.04 -2.15 -13.25
CA ARG A 44 -15.05 -2.63 -12.26
C ARG A 44 -14.62 -1.49 -11.36
N SER A 45 -14.27 -1.77 -10.12
CA SER A 45 -13.66 -0.79 -9.22
C SER A 45 -12.22 -0.47 -9.63
N ALA A 46 -11.69 0.64 -9.13
CA ALA A 46 -10.36 1.16 -9.45
C ALA A 46 -9.21 0.18 -9.18
N ASP A 47 -9.42 -0.76 -8.25
CA ASP A 47 -8.47 -1.77 -7.81
C ASP A 47 -8.67 -3.16 -8.44
N GLU A 48 -9.63 -3.33 -9.35
CA GLU A 48 -9.88 -4.60 -10.06
C GLU A 48 -9.02 -4.75 -11.33
N HIS A 49 -7.75 -5.10 -11.15
CA HIS A 49 -6.78 -5.20 -12.27
C HIS A 49 -6.67 -6.61 -12.87
N SER A 50 -7.27 -7.63 -12.24
CA SER A 50 -7.16 -9.05 -12.61
C SER A 50 -7.53 -9.35 -14.07
N HIS A 51 -8.50 -8.63 -14.63
CA HIS A 51 -8.96 -8.81 -16.01
C HIS A 51 -7.86 -8.56 -17.05
N VAL A 52 -6.96 -7.61 -16.79
CA VAL A 52 -5.81 -7.31 -17.66
C VAL A 52 -4.82 -8.48 -17.66
N LEU A 53 -4.60 -9.10 -16.50
CA LEU A 53 -3.73 -10.27 -16.40
C LEU A 53 -4.32 -11.48 -17.14
N ALA A 54 -5.64 -11.67 -17.08
CA ALA A 54 -6.30 -12.75 -17.83
C ALA A 54 -6.07 -12.59 -19.35
N ILE A 55 -6.31 -11.39 -19.91
CA ILE A 55 -6.02 -11.10 -21.33
C ILE A 55 -4.54 -11.34 -21.63
N GLY A 56 -3.65 -10.82 -20.77
CA GLY A 56 -2.21 -10.96 -20.90
C GLY A 56 -1.73 -12.41 -20.89
N SER A 57 -2.34 -13.27 -20.07
CA SER A 57 -1.99 -14.69 -19.95
C SER A 57 -2.19 -15.44 -21.27
N VAL A 58 -3.28 -15.17 -21.97
CA VAL A 58 -3.58 -15.77 -23.27
C VAL A 58 -2.73 -15.13 -24.37
N PHE A 59 -2.68 -13.80 -24.40
CA PHE A 59 -1.97 -13.06 -25.45
C PHE A 59 -0.48 -13.41 -25.49
N PHE A 60 0.18 -13.49 -24.33
CA PHE A 60 1.59 -13.87 -24.21
C PHE A 60 1.82 -15.37 -24.05
N ARG A 61 0.76 -16.18 -23.97
CA ARG A 61 0.82 -17.62 -23.62
C ARG A 61 1.66 -17.85 -22.36
N ASP A 62 1.42 -17.02 -21.34
CA ASP A 62 2.16 -17.03 -20.08
C ASP A 62 1.23 -17.46 -18.93
N PRO A 63 1.24 -18.75 -18.53
CA PRO A 63 0.39 -19.23 -17.44
C PRO A 63 0.73 -18.52 -16.11
N ASN A 64 1.93 -17.97 -15.99
CA ASN A 64 2.30 -17.13 -14.85
C ASN A 64 1.53 -15.81 -14.76
N LEU A 65 0.59 -15.51 -15.66
CA LEU A 65 -0.29 -14.35 -15.53
C LEU A 65 -1.74 -14.76 -15.18
N LYS A 66 -2.08 -16.05 -15.25
CA LYS A 66 -3.41 -16.54 -14.85
C LYS A 66 -3.46 -16.66 -13.33
N LEU A 67 -4.16 -15.75 -12.65
CA LEU A 67 -4.30 -15.81 -11.19
C LEU A 67 -4.99 -17.12 -10.76
N PRO A 68 -4.66 -17.65 -9.57
CA PRO A 68 -5.41 -18.76 -8.98
C PRO A 68 -6.89 -18.42 -8.83
N ASP A 69 -7.77 -19.39 -9.09
CA ASP A 69 -9.23 -19.23 -9.01
C ASP A 69 -9.80 -18.07 -9.85
N ALA A 70 -9.06 -17.61 -10.88
CA ALA A 70 -9.47 -16.48 -11.70
C ALA A 70 -10.77 -16.79 -12.44
N SER A 71 -11.78 -15.94 -12.23
CA SER A 71 -12.99 -15.95 -13.06
C SER A 71 -12.66 -15.48 -14.48
N LEU A 72 -13.38 -16.01 -15.46
CA LEU A 72 -13.24 -15.59 -16.84
C LEU A 72 -13.83 -14.17 -17.01
N PRO A 73 -13.02 -13.15 -17.36
CA PRO A 73 -13.53 -11.80 -17.54
C PRO A 73 -14.16 -11.64 -18.93
N GLU A 74 -15.27 -10.91 -19.04
CA GLU A 74 -15.93 -10.64 -20.32
C GLU A 74 -14.99 -9.94 -21.31
N GLU A 75 -14.10 -9.08 -20.81
CA GLU A 75 -13.10 -8.38 -21.60
C GLU A 75 -12.22 -9.35 -22.39
N LEU A 76 -11.91 -10.54 -21.85
CA LEU A 76 -11.12 -11.55 -22.54
C LEU A 76 -11.89 -12.11 -23.74
N LEU A 77 -13.17 -12.42 -23.58
CA LEU A 77 -14.03 -12.89 -24.68
C LEU A 77 -14.12 -11.84 -25.78
N TRP A 78 -14.39 -10.59 -25.42
CA TRP A 78 -14.57 -9.51 -26.41
C TRP A 78 -13.25 -9.08 -27.07
N THR A 79 -12.11 -9.31 -26.42
CA THR A 79 -10.78 -8.96 -26.96
C THR A 79 -10.17 -10.09 -27.80
N LEU A 80 -10.31 -11.34 -27.37
CA LEU A 80 -9.62 -12.51 -27.96
C LEU A 80 -10.57 -13.57 -28.54
N GLY A 81 -11.88 -13.36 -28.46
CA GLY A 81 -12.89 -14.26 -29.01
C GLY A 81 -13.02 -15.58 -28.23
N ALA A 82 -13.86 -16.47 -28.76
CA ALA A 82 -14.09 -17.80 -28.18
C ALA A 82 -12.80 -18.65 -28.11
N GLU A 83 -11.92 -18.53 -29.11
CA GLU A 83 -10.61 -19.19 -29.10
C GLU A 83 -9.75 -18.72 -27.91
N GLY A 84 -9.80 -17.44 -27.56
CA GLY A 84 -9.11 -16.90 -26.40
C GLY A 84 -9.66 -17.44 -25.07
N VAL A 85 -10.99 -17.60 -24.98
CA VAL A 85 -11.67 -18.22 -23.84
C VAL A 85 -11.23 -19.67 -23.67
N GLU A 86 -11.22 -20.46 -24.75
CA GLU A 86 -10.74 -21.84 -24.74
C GLU A 86 -9.28 -21.93 -24.31
N ALA A 87 -8.43 -21.05 -24.85
CA ALA A 87 -7.02 -20.96 -24.46
C ALA A 87 -6.85 -20.61 -22.98
N PHE A 88 -7.60 -19.64 -22.45
CA PHE A 88 -7.57 -19.29 -21.03
C PHE A 88 -7.95 -20.45 -20.12
N ASN A 89 -9.02 -21.17 -20.47
CA ASN A 89 -9.48 -22.34 -19.72
C ASN A 89 -8.45 -23.47 -19.74
N GLY A 90 -7.70 -23.62 -20.84
CA GLY A 90 -6.63 -24.60 -20.97
C GLY A 90 -5.29 -24.22 -20.31
N LEU A 91 -5.10 -22.96 -19.89
CA LEU A 91 -3.88 -22.54 -19.18
C LEU A 91 -3.88 -23.04 -17.73
N GLU A 92 -2.71 -23.47 -17.27
CA GLU A 92 -2.47 -23.71 -15.85
C GLU A 92 -2.53 -22.41 -15.05
N GLU A 93 -2.99 -22.52 -13.81
CA GLU A 93 -2.96 -21.40 -12.87
C GLU A 93 -1.54 -21.11 -12.39
N ALA A 94 -1.27 -19.84 -12.13
CA ALA A 94 0.04 -19.41 -11.71
C ALA A 94 0.34 -19.85 -10.26
N ALA A 95 1.57 -20.30 -10.01
CA ALA A 95 2.02 -20.62 -8.66
C ALA A 95 1.99 -19.39 -7.72
N PRO A 96 1.98 -19.57 -6.38
CA PRO A 96 2.17 -18.47 -5.45
C PRO A 96 3.47 -17.70 -5.71
N LEU A 97 3.44 -16.37 -5.52
CA LEU A 97 4.63 -15.53 -5.65
C LEU A 97 5.35 -15.37 -4.30
N PRO A 98 6.69 -15.25 -4.31
CA PRO A 98 7.44 -14.79 -3.15
C PRO A 98 7.28 -13.26 -2.98
N SER A 99 7.81 -12.75 -1.87
CA SER A 99 8.04 -11.31 -1.68
C SER A 99 8.97 -10.77 -2.76
N GLU A 100 8.68 -9.57 -3.26
CA GLU A 100 9.39 -8.95 -4.38
C GLU A 100 9.51 -7.45 -4.18
N GLY A 101 10.64 -6.89 -4.61
CA GLY A 101 10.93 -5.46 -4.58
C GLY A 101 11.05 -4.91 -5.98
N PHE A 102 10.53 -3.70 -6.20
CA PHE A 102 10.56 -2.97 -7.46
C PHE A 102 11.24 -1.62 -7.25
N PRO A 103 12.59 -1.56 -7.24
CA PRO A 103 13.33 -0.35 -6.92
C PRO A 103 13.00 0.84 -7.82
N ASP A 104 12.81 0.61 -9.12
CA ASP A 104 12.46 1.66 -10.09
C ASP A 104 11.05 2.24 -9.85
N ALA A 105 10.14 1.46 -9.28
CA ALA A 105 8.80 1.90 -8.92
C ALA A 105 8.71 2.41 -7.48
N GLY A 106 9.71 2.12 -6.65
CA GLY A 106 9.67 2.37 -5.21
C GLY A 106 8.63 1.53 -4.48
N ILE A 107 8.26 0.35 -4.98
CA ILE A 107 7.23 -0.51 -4.38
C ILE A 107 7.83 -1.83 -3.92
N TYR A 108 7.52 -2.25 -2.70
CA TYR A 108 8.00 -3.52 -2.15
C TYR A 108 6.85 -4.28 -1.50
N VAL A 109 6.76 -5.58 -1.81
CA VAL A 109 5.69 -6.45 -1.36
C VAL A 109 6.29 -7.58 -0.53
N MET A 110 5.82 -7.69 0.72
CA MET A 110 6.05 -8.84 1.60
C MET A 110 4.82 -9.75 1.55
N ARG A 111 5.02 -11.05 1.33
CA ARG A 111 3.92 -12.01 1.26
C ARG A 111 4.29 -13.42 1.74
N ASP A 112 3.31 -14.10 2.32
CA ASP A 112 3.34 -15.52 2.68
C ASP A 112 1.91 -16.05 2.79
N GLY A 113 1.47 -16.89 1.85
CA GLY A 113 0.08 -17.33 1.75
C GLY A 113 -0.89 -16.17 1.50
N ASP A 114 -1.86 -16.00 2.39
CA ASP A 114 -2.86 -14.92 2.39
C ASP A 114 -2.37 -13.62 3.05
N ARG A 115 -1.17 -13.63 3.63
CA ARG A 115 -0.56 -12.46 4.27
C ARG A 115 0.15 -11.62 3.23
N TYR A 116 -0.14 -10.33 3.25
CA TYR A 116 0.34 -9.37 2.27
C TYR A 116 0.56 -8.02 2.94
N LEU A 117 1.71 -7.41 2.67
CA LEU A 117 1.99 -6.02 3.01
C LEU A 117 2.70 -5.37 1.82
N CYS A 118 2.24 -4.18 1.42
CA CYS A 118 2.87 -3.37 0.39
C CYS A 118 3.34 -2.07 1.01
N ILE A 119 4.62 -1.73 0.85
CA ILE A 119 5.17 -0.45 1.31
C ILE A 119 5.48 0.46 0.11
N ASN A 120 5.04 1.72 0.23
CA ASN A 120 5.36 2.77 -0.73
C ASN A 120 6.65 3.49 -0.35
N THR A 121 7.64 3.45 -1.24
CA THR A 121 8.91 4.17 -1.19
C THR A 121 9.17 4.91 -2.50
N SER A 122 8.11 5.17 -3.28
CA SER A 122 8.20 5.94 -4.51
C SER A 122 8.53 7.41 -4.22
N ASP A 123 9.20 8.05 -5.17
CA ASP A 123 9.42 9.50 -5.12
C ASP A 123 8.14 10.25 -5.53
N ALA A 124 8.17 11.58 -5.47
CA ALA A 124 7.04 12.40 -5.90
C ALA A 124 6.70 12.22 -7.41
N GLY A 125 7.54 11.58 -8.21
CA GLY A 125 7.36 11.41 -9.65
C GLY A 125 7.76 12.64 -10.48
N LEU A 126 7.98 12.42 -11.78
CA LEU A 126 8.26 13.46 -12.79
C LEU A 126 9.40 14.46 -12.41
N ASN A 127 10.46 14.00 -11.74
CA ASN A 127 11.54 14.83 -11.21
C ASN A 127 11.03 15.97 -10.30
N GLY A 128 10.13 15.64 -9.37
CA GLY A 128 9.61 16.58 -8.38
C GLY A 128 8.44 17.45 -8.86
N ARG A 129 7.70 16.99 -9.89
CA ARG A 129 6.49 17.67 -10.39
C ARG A 129 5.20 16.94 -10.01
N GLY A 130 5.29 16.05 -9.02
CA GLY A 130 4.33 14.99 -8.70
C GLY A 130 2.85 15.28 -8.89
N SER A 131 2.36 14.98 -10.08
CA SER A 131 0.95 15.18 -10.42
C SER A 131 0.03 14.23 -9.66
N HIS A 132 0.52 13.04 -9.33
CA HIS A 132 -0.26 11.93 -8.74
C HIS A 132 0.29 11.43 -7.39
N GLY A 133 1.37 12.04 -6.90
CA GLY A 133 2.00 11.68 -5.63
C GLY A 133 1.21 12.19 -4.42
N HIS A 134 1.31 11.47 -3.31
CA HIS A 134 0.75 11.82 -2.01
C HIS A 134 1.88 12.03 -1.00
N ASN A 135 1.56 12.54 0.19
CA ASN A 135 2.48 12.52 1.34
C ASN A 135 2.40 11.15 2.04
N ASP A 136 2.73 10.09 1.31
CA ASP A 136 2.58 8.70 1.74
C ASP A 136 3.90 7.91 1.74
N ALA A 137 5.03 8.61 1.82
CA ALA A 137 6.33 7.98 1.95
C ALA A 137 6.37 7.05 3.18
N LEU A 138 6.87 5.84 2.94
CA LEU A 138 6.98 4.74 3.89
C LEU A 138 5.63 4.22 4.41
N SER A 139 4.52 4.59 3.76
CA SER A 139 3.19 4.08 4.10
C SER A 139 3.01 2.62 3.69
N ILE A 140 2.21 1.89 4.48
CA ILE A 140 1.79 0.50 4.21
C ILE A 140 0.33 0.38 3.71
N GLY A 141 -0.27 1.49 3.28
CA GLY A 141 -1.63 1.55 2.75
C GLY A 141 -1.96 2.93 2.17
N THR A 142 -2.89 2.99 1.22
CA THR A 142 -3.23 4.25 0.52
C THR A 142 -4.70 4.25 0.08
N TYR A 143 -5.15 5.39 -0.46
CA TYR A 143 -6.53 5.71 -0.78
C TYR A 143 -6.66 6.39 -2.14
N VAL A 144 -7.86 6.35 -2.71
CA VAL A 144 -8.22 7.10 -3.92
C VAL A 144 -8.58 8.56 -3.60
N TYR A 145 -8.39 9.46 -4.58
CA TYR A 145 -8.66 10.89 -4.46
C TYR A 145 -10.11 11.27 -4.85
N SER A 146 -10.46 12.55 -4.64
CA SER A 146 -11.79 13.13 -4.91
C SER A 146 -11.73 14.33 -5.86
N ALA A 147 -12.86 14.63 -6.53
CA ALA A 147 -13.06 15.82 -7.37
C ALA A 147 -13.08 17.13 -6.56
N ASP A 148 -13.45 17.05 -5.28
CA ASP A 148 -13.45 18.17 -4.36
C ASP A 148 -12.01 18.47 -3.92
N LEU A 149 -11.55 19.70 -4.15
CA LEU A 149 -10.16 20.10 -3.90
C LEU A 149 -9.73 19.94 -2.45
N LYS A 150 -10.58 20.31 -1.50
CA LYS A 150 -10.26 20.19 -0.07
C LYS A 150 -10.12 18.71 0.30
N GLN A 151 -11.03 17.88 -0.21
CA GLN A 151 -10.98 16.44 0.01
C GLN A 151 -9.78 15.80 -0.67
N ARG A 152 -9.40 16.25 -1.87
CA ARG A 152 -8.19 15.80 -2.56
C ARG A 152 -6.95 16.06 -1.70
N HIS A 153 -6.80 17.27 -1.15
CA HIS A 153 -5.67 17.56 -0.25
C HIS A 153 -5.71 16.74 1.03
N GLN A 154 -6.90 16.46 1.58
CA GLN A 154 -7.04 15.54 2.72
C GLN A 154 -6.54 14.12 2.38
N PHE A 155 -7.02 13.51 1.29
CA PHE A 155 -6.59 12.17 0.88
C PHE A 155 -5.12 12.07 0.48
N ARG A 156 -4.47 13.20 0.17
CA ARG A 156 -3.04 13.30 -0.14
C ARG A 156 -2.17 13.61 1.07
N SER A 157 -2.77 13.95 2.22
CA SER A 157 -2.06 14.33 3.43
C SER A 157 -1.47 13.13 4.14
N THR A 158 -0.38 13.36 4.87
CA THR A 158 0.31 12.35 5.68
C THR A 158 -0.64 11.71 6.70
N ALA A 159 -1.62 12.48 7.20
CA ALA A 159 -2.61 12.02 8.17
C ALA A 159 -3.61 10.99 7.61
N PHE A 160 -3.67 10.82 6.29
CA PHE A 160 -4.49 9.81 5.60
C PHE A 160 -3.65 8.63 5.11
N HIS A 161 -2.44 8.44 5.66
CA HIS A 161 -1.57 7.32 5.32
C HIS A 161 -1.03 6.65 6.58
N SER A 162 -0.79 5.34 6.49
CA SER A 162 -0.27 4.54 7.61
C SER A 162 1.23 4.76 7.77
N THR A 163 1.61 5.97 8.19
CA THR A 163 2.97 6.47 8.35
C THR A 163 3.03 7.48 9.52
N VAL A 164 4.16 8.18 9.68
CA VAL A 164 4.38 9.15 10.75
C VAL A 164 4.27 10.59 10.23
N MET A 165 3.53 11.41 10.97
CA MET A 165 3.54 12.87 10.86
C MET A 165 4.35 13.48 12.02
N ILE A 166 5.19 14.47 11.73
CA ILE A 166 6.04 15.15 12.72
C ILE A 166 5.67 16.64 12.78
N ASP A 167 5.46 17.18 13.98
CA ASP A 167 5.11 18.59 14.25
C ASP A 167 3.90 19.10 13.45
N GLY A 168 2.93 18.23 13.18
CA GLY A 168 1.75 18.55 12.36
C GLY A 168 2.09 18.90 10.91
N GLN A 169 3.27 18.50 10.41
CA GLN A 169 3.77 18.86 9.09
C GLN A 169 3.64 17.73 8.08
N GLU A 170 3.33 18.11 6.84
CA GLU A 170 3.38 17.20 5.69
C GLU A 170 4.81 16.77 5.34
N GLN A 171 4.96 15.53 4.87
CA GLN A 171 6.25 15.00 4.41
C GLN A 171 6.85 15.86 3.27
N SER A 172 6.05 16.21 2.28
CA SER A 172 6.38 17.14 1.22
C SER A 172 5.39 18.31 1.18
N THR A 173 5.83 19.46 0.68
CA THR A 173 4.96 20.63 0.62
C THR A 173 3.86 20.47 -0.42
N THR A 174 2.66 20.98 -0.13
CA THR A 174 1.56 21.06 -1.08
C THR A 174 1.08 22.51 -1.19
N VAL A 175 0.48 22.86 -2.33
CA VAL A 175 -0.11 24.18 -2.54
C VAL A 175 -1.59 23.97 -2.80
N GLU A 176 -2.45 24.51 -1.94
CA GLU A 176 -3.89 24.23 -1.98
C GLU A 176 -4.53 24.61 -3.34
N THR A 177 -4.05 25.70 -3.94
CA THR A 177 -4.48 26.19 -5.25
C THR A 177 -3.88 25.45 -6.45
N MET A 178 -2.91 24.56 -6.21
CA MET A 178 -2.26 23.73 -7.24
C MET A 178 -2.41 22.24 -6.88
N PRO A 179 -3.60 21.65 -7.10
CA PRO A 179 -3.94 20.30 -6.64
C PRO A 179 -3.16 19.16 -7.33
N PHE A 180 -2.30 19.46 -8.30
CA PHE A 180 -1.42 18.50 -8.99
C PHE A 180 0.06 18.83 -8.76
N VAL A 181 0.37 19.66 -7.76
CA VAL A 181 1.73 19.97 -7.35
C VAL A 181 1.95 19.43 -5.95
N ILE A 182 3.04 18.68 -5.80
CA ILE A 182 3.60 18.25 -4.52
C ILE A 182 5.11 18.45 -4.59
N GLY A 183 5.69 18.87 -3.49
CA GLY A 183 7.11 19.06 -3.35
C GLY A 183 7.88 17.74 -3.36
N ASP A 184 9.19 17.87 -3.49
CA ASP A 184 10.15 16.76 -3.60
C ASP A 184 11.06 16.71 -2.35
N GLU A 185 10.51 17.01 -1.18
CA GLU A 185 11.26 17.01 0.08
C GLU A 185 11.42 15.59 0.65
N ALA A 186 10.39 14.73 0.52
CA ALA A 186 10.41 13.39 1.10
C ALA A 186 11.54 12.52 0.57
N LYS A 187 11.77 12.44 -0.76
CA LYS A 187 12.87 11.67 -1.40
C LYS A 187 13.18 10.32 -0.72
N PRO A 188 12.23 9.37 -0.68
CA PRO A 188 12.44 8.12 0.01
C PRO A 188 13.63 7.33 -0.56
N ARG A 189 14.34 6.62 0.31
CA ARG A 189 15.48 5.78 -0.06
C ARG A 189 15.44 4.48 0.70
N VAL A 190 15.48 3.36 -0.03
CA VAL A 190 15.65 2.03 0.56
C VAL A 190 17.12 1.80 0.89
N LEU A 191 17.38 1.44 2.13
CA LEU A 191 18.70 1.12 2.68
C LEU A 191 18.95 -0.39 2.69
N GLU A 192 17.90 -1.18 2.90
CA GLU A 192 17.95 -2.63 2.97
C GLU A 192 16.65 -3.22 2.37
N TRP A 193 16.80 -4.27 1.57
CA TRP A 193 15.72 -5.18 1.20
C TRP A 193 16.27 -6.60 1.21
N SER A 194 15.69 -7.47 2.04
CA SER A 194 16.09 -8.87 2.14
C SER A 194 14.85 -9.77 2.26
N VAL A 195 14.90 -10.90 1.57
CA VAL A 195 13.82 -11.90 1.51
C VAL A 195 14.44 -13.26 1.78
N THR A 196 13.89 -13.99 2.75
CA THR A 196 14.30 -15.35 3.09
C THR A 196 13.07 -16.24 3.24
N ALA A 197 13.29 -17.54 3.45
CA ALA A 197 12.19 -18.47 3.72
C ALA A 197 11.43 -18.17 5.03
N GLU A 198 12.08 -17.50 5.99
CA GLU A 198 11.53 -17.29 7.34
C GLU A 198 11.20 -15.82 7.63
N PHE A 199 11.97 -14.91 7.03
CA PHE A 199 11.90 -13.48 7.30
C PHE A 199 11.99 -12.67 6.00
N ASP A 200 11.20 -11.61 5.92
CA ASP A 200 11.46 -10.50 5.01
C ASP A 200 11.81 -9.26 5.82
N ARG A 201 12.69 -8.40 5.29
CA ARG A 201 13.02 -7.14 5.92
C ARG A 201 13.21 -6.04 4.88
N ILE A 202 12.63 -4.88 5.18
CA ILE A 202 12.93 -3.63 4.49
C ILE A 202 13.36 -2.60 5.50
N VAL A 203 14.34 -1.76 5.14
CA VAL A 203 14.67 -0.53 5.85
C VAL A 203 14.69 0.59 4.83
N ALA A 204 13.90 1.63 5.05
CA ALA A 204 13.82 2.79 4.17
C ALA A 204 13.71 4.08 4.99
N GLU A 205 14.18 5.18 4.45
CA GLU A 205 14.12 6.50 5.10
C GLU A 205 13.66 7.58 4.12
N HIS A 206 13.10 8.67 4.65
CA HIS A 206 12.72 9.84 3.87
C HIS A 206 13.16 11.13 4.60
N TYR A 207 13.34 12.20 3.85
CA TYR A 207 14.02 13.43 4.28
C TYR A 207 13.08 14.64 4.36
N GLY A 208 11.77 14.42 4.26
CA GLY A 208 10.76 15.47 4.19
C GLY A 208 10.80 16.45 5.36
N TYR A 209 11.07 15.93 6.55
CA TYR A 209 11.16 16.69 7.79
C TYR A 209 12.50 17.41 8.02
N ARG A 210 13.46 17.33 7.08
CA ARG A 210 14.69 18.13 7.16
C ARG A 210 14.45 19.64 7.02
N ARG A 211 13.27 20.03 6.54
CA ARG A 211 12.83 21.42 6.41
C ARG A 211 12.32 22.04 7.72
N LEU A 212 12.09 21.22 8.75
CA LEU A 212 11.65 21.70 10.07
C LEU A 212 12.74 22.57 10.71
N ALA A 213 12.35 23.40 11.69
CA ALA A 213 13.29 24.23 12.43
C ALA A 213 14.36 23.39 13.16
N ALA A 214 13.96 22.24 13.69
CA ALA A 214 14.84 21.16 14.12
C ALA A 214 14.73 20.00 13.11
N PRO A 215 15.69 19.80 12.20
CA PRO A 215 15.61 18.81 11.13
C PRO A 215 15.54 17.36 11.63
N VAL A 216 14.61 16.58 11.08
CA VAL A 216 14.47 15.14 11.38
C VAL A 216 14.46 14.31 10.09
N VAL A 217 15.08 13.14 10.13
CA VAL A 217 14.93 12.07 9.14
C VAL A 217 14.09 10.97 9.75
N HIS A 218 13.04 10.54 9.05
CA HIS A 218 12.22 9.40 9.47
C HIS A 218 12.67 8.16 8.70
N ARG A 219 13.06 7.12 9.44
CA ARG A 219 13.46 5.82 8.93
C ARG A 219 12.51 4.76 9.46
N ARG A 220 11.92 3.97 8.56
CA ARG A 220 11.08 2.83 8.88
C ARG A 220 11.78 1.53 8.54
N ALA A 221 11.84 0.60 9.49
CA ALA A 221 12.11 -0.80 9.25
C ALA A 221 10.82 -1.61 9.38
N ILE A 222 10.61 -2.55 8.47
CA ILE A 222 9.55 -3.56 8.60
C ILE A 222 10.21 -4.93 8.52
N THR A 223 9.94 -5.78 9.50
CA THR A 223 10.36 -7.18 9.50
C THR A 223 9.12 -8.06 9.52
N PHE A 224 8.95 -8.91 8.50
CA PHE A 224 7.88 -9.90 8.45
C PHE A 224 8.42 -11.25 8.89
N ASN A 225 8.01 -11.73 10.06
CA ASN A 225 8.30 -13.08 10.51
C ASN A 225 7.21 -14.04 10.03
N LYS A 226 7.52 -14.83 8.99
CA LYS A 226 6.58 -15.75 8.35
C LYS A 226 6.14 -16.87 9.29
N ARG A 227 7.05 -17.33 10.16
CA ARG A 227 6.77 -18.39 11.15
C ARG A 227 5.79 -17.93 12.22
N GLN A 228 6.00 -16.71 12.75
CA GLN A 228 5.15 -16.13 13.79
C GLN A 228 3.92 -15.40 13.24
N LYS A 229 3.82 -15.26 11.92
CA LYS A 229 2.70 -14.59 11.22
C LYS A 229 2.54 -13.13 11.70
N GLU A 230 3.67 -12.44 11.90
CA GLU A 230 3.70 -11.10 12.47
C GLU A 230 4.61 -10.16 11.69
N TRP A 231 4.23 -8.88 11.69
CA TRP A 231 5.10 -7.79 11.28
C TRP A 231 5.54 -7.00 12.49
N LEU A 232 6.84 -6.73 12.57
CA LEU A 232 7.42 -5.72 13.43
C LEU A 232 7.73 -4.49 12.58
N ILE A 233 7.15 -3.35 12.93
CA ILE A 233 7.42 -2.06 12.32
C ILE A 233 8.21 -1.25 13.34
N GLU A 234 9.32 -0.64 12.93
CA GLU A 234 10.18 0.18 13.77
C GLU A 234 10.41 1.52 13.07
N ASP A 235 9.95 2.62 13.64
CA ASP A 235 10.22 3.96 13.15
C ASP A 235 11.30 4.58 14.03
N GLU A 236 12.41 4.95 13.39
CA GLU A 236 13.54 5.65 13.96
C GLU A 236 13.55 7.09 13.44
N PHE A 237 13.67 8.04 14.36
CA PHE A 237 13.80 9.45 14.08
C PHE A 237 15.24 9.88 14.33
N VAL A 238 15.91 10.38 13.29
CA VAL A 238 17.30 10.83 13.36
C VAL A 238 17.33 12.35 13.24
N GLY A 239 17.69 13.02 14.32
CA GLY A 239 17.71 14.48 14.41
C GLY A 239 18.02 14.93 15.83
N GLU A 240 17.73 16.20 16.12
CA GLU A 240 17.82 16.81 17.44
C GLU A 240 16.55 17.60 17.74
N GLY A 241 16.43 18.17 18.95
CA GLY A 241 15.24 18.95 19.34
C GLY A 241 14.15 18.09 19.99
N GLU A 242 13.02 18.72 20.29
CA GLU A 242 11.79 18.05 20.75
C GLU A 242 10.74 18.18 19.67
N HIS A 243 10.00 17.10 19.44
CA HIS A 243 9.02 17.00 18.38
C HIS A 243 7.74 16.35 18.88
N GLU A 244 6.65 16.61 18.17
CA GLU A 244 5.39 15.86 18.28
C GLU A 244 5.34 14.82 17.15
N TYR A 245 5.03 13.57 17.51
CA TYR A 245 4.90 12.45 16.58
C TYR A 245 3.45 11.95 16.59
N GLU A 246 2.86 11.86 15.41
CA GLU A 246 1.56 11.22 15.20
C GLU A 246 1.74 10.01 14.28
N VAL A 247 1.51 8.81 14.81
CA VAL A 247 1.62 7.57 14.03
C VAL A 247 0.24 6.98 13.81
N ARG A 248 -0.13 6.80 12.53
CA ARG A 248 -1.46 6.32 12.14
C ARG A 248 -1.40 4.94 11.51
N PHE A 249 -2.44 4.17 11.78
CA PHE A 249 -2.76 2.94 11.08
C PHE A 249 -4.24 2.97 10.70
N HIS A 250 -4.50 2.90 9.41
CA HIS A 250 -5.86 2.93 8.91
C HIS A 250 -6.41 1.53 8.63
N PHE A 251 -7.70 1.34 8.91
CA PHE A 251 -8.38 0.05 8.72
C PHE A 251 -9.41 0.14 7.60
N ALA A 252 -9.60 -0.97 6.88
CA ALA A 252 -10.64 -1.05 5.86
C ALA A 252 -12.04 -0.83 6.48
N PRO A 253 -13.02 -0.31 5.71
CA PRO A 253 -14.39 -0.16 6.18
C PRO A 253 -15.02 -1.47 6.62
N ARG A 254 -16.01 -1.38 7.50
CA ARG A 254 -16.84 -2.51 7.97
C ARG A 254 -16.08 -3.55 8.80
N LEU A 255 -14.83 -3.27 9.17
CA LEU A 255 -14.10 -4.02 10.19
C LEU A 255 -14.58 -3.62 11.59
N LYS A 256 -14.62 -4.57 12.51
CA LYS A 256 -14.91 -4.32 13.91
C LYS A 256 -13.59 -3.96 14.61
N ILE A 257 -13.47 -2.72 15.04
CA ILE A 257 -12.27 -2.19 15.71
C ILE A 257 -12.57 -1.91 17.18
N SER A 258 -11.67 -2.33 18.06
CA SER A 258 -11.77 -2.04 19.50
C SER A 258 -10.40 -1.96 20.14
N ILE A 259 -10.30 -1.27 21.29
CA ILE A 259 -9.09 -1.25 22.10
C ILE A 259 -9.27 -2.23 23.26
N ALA A 260 -8.35 -3.16 23.40
CA ALA A 260 -8.32 -4.14 24.47
C ALA A 260 -6.89 -4.30 25.00
N ALA A 261 -6.70 -4.16 26.32
CA ALA A 261 -5.40 -4.26 26.97
C ALA A 261 -4.30 -3.38 26.32
N GLY A 262 -4.64 -2.14 25.94
CA GLY A 262 -3.72 -1.20 25.30
C GLY A 262 -3.42 -1.47 23.82
N SER A 263 -3.97 -2.54 23.24
CA SER A 263 -3.79 -2.90 21.82
C SER A 263 -5.06 -2.68 21.02
N VAL A 264 -4.91 -2.39 19.72
CA VAL A 264 -6.01 -2.27 18.78
C VAL A 264 -6.30 -3.66 18.20
N THR A 265 -7.50 -4.15 18.45
CA THR A 265 -8.02 -5.39 17.87
C THR A 265 -8.88 -5.06 16.65
N VAL A 266 -8.60 -5.74 15.54
CA VAL A 266 -9.28 -5.63 14.25
C VAL A 266 -9.88 -6.99 13.93
N GLU A 267 -11.20 -7.06 13.73
CA GLU A 267 -11.92 -8.32 13.50
C GLU A 267 -12.85 -8.21 12.29
N ASP A 268 -12.95 -9.31 11.54
CA ASP A 268 -14.01 -9.56 10.58
C ASP A 268 -14.52 -11.00 10.68
N ARG A 269 -15.20 -11.51 9.65
CA ARG A 269 -15.68 -12.91 9.64
C ARG A 269 -14.58 -13.93 9.37
N GLY A 270 -13.45 -13.50 8.81
CA GLY A 270 -12.34 -14.36 8.36
C GLY A 270 -11.18 -14.44 9.36
N GLY A 271 -11.02 -13.45 10.25
CA GLY A 271 -9.95 -13.51 11.25
C GLY A 271 -9.86 -12.30 12.17
N ARG A 272 -8.76 -12.30 12.94
CA ARG A 272 -8.42 -11.24 13.90
C ARG A 272 -6.97 -10.79 13.69
N LEU A 273 -6.76 -9.49 13.76
CA LEU A 273 -5.44 -8.86 13.80
C LEU A 273 -5.31 -8.04 15.08
N VAL A 274 -4.14 -8.09 15.71
CA VAL A 274 -3.81 -7.29 16.90
C VAL A 274 -2.64 -6.38 16.56
N LEU A 275 -2.87 -5.07 16.69
CA LEU A 275 -1.87 -4.02 16.54
C LEU A 275 -1.53 -3.46 17.92
N SER A 276 -0.26 -3.53 18.30
CA SER A 276 0.22 -3.08 19.61
C SER A 276 1.41 -2.15 19.43
N SER A 277 1.44 -1.02 20.17
CA SER A 277 2.70 -0.31 20.40
C SER A 277 3.55 -1.11 21.39
N LEU A 278 4.86 -1.16 21.17
CA LEU A 278 5.82 -1.82 22.06
C LEU A 278 6.52 -0.84 23.01
N ASP A 279 6.50 0.46 22.67
CA ASP A 279 7.21 1.51 23.42
C ASP A 279 6.28 2.51 24.10
N LEU A 280 5.03 2.65 23.63
CA LEU A 280 4.05 3.57 24.20
C LEU A 280 3.09 2.84 25.14
N THR A 281 2.84 3.44 26.30
CA THR A 281 1.88 2.91 27.29
C THR A 281 0.47 3.44 27.07
N GLU A 282 0.38 4.62 26.48
CA GLU A 282 -0.86 5.29 26.13
C GLU A 282 -1.55 4.51 24.99
N PRO A 283 -2.85 4.20 25.13
CA PRO A 283 -3.59 3.54 24.07
C PRO A 283 -3.74 4.49 22.86
N ALA A 284 -3.98 3.90 21.69
CA ALA A 284 -4.37 4.67 20.51
C ALA A 284 -5.66 5.46 20.76
N GLU A 285 -5.79 6.59 20.09
CA GLU A 285 -7.08 7.23 19.84
C GLU A 285 -7.69 6.65 18.57
N LEU A 286 -8.98 6.28 18.62
CA LEU A 286 -9.71 5.84 17.43
C LEU A 286 -10.39 7.05 16.78
N GLU A 287 -9.97 7.36 15.55
CA GLU A 287 -10.49 8.45 14.75
C GLU A 287 -11.38 7.91 13.62
N THR A 288 -12.53 8.54 13.41
CA THR A 288 -13.34 8.29 12.22
C THR A 288 -12.80 9.10 11.05
N GLN A 289 -12.33 8.41 10.00
CA GLN A 289 -11.85 9.03 8.77
C GLN A 289 -12.49 8.39 7.54
N ALA A 290 -12.55 9.11 6.43
CA ALA A 290 -13.08 8.56 5.18
C ALA A 290 -11.97 7.81 4.41
N THR A 291 -12.33 6.71 3.78
CA THR A 291 -11.56 6.06 2.71
C THR A 291 -12.29 6.19 1.38
N SER A 292 -11.56 6.10 0.29
CA SER A 292 -12.10 6.02 -1.07
C SER A 292 -11.45 4.88 -1.83
N ARG A 293 -12.27 4.02 -2.45
CA ARG A 293 -11.81 2.95 -3.35
C ARG A 293 -12.05 3.26 -4.82
N ASP A 294 -12.87 4.27 -5.09
CA ASP A 294 -13.28 4.66 -6.43
C ASP A 294 -13.46 6.17 -6.46
N TYR A 295 -13.16 6.76 -7.60
CA TYR A 295 -13.28 8.20 -7.79
C TYR A 295 -14.68 8.71 -7.41
N GLY A 296 -14.72 9.72 -6.54
CA GLY A 296 -15.95 10.34 -6.05
C GLY A 296 -16.72 9.52 -5.01
N GLN A 297 -16.25 8.33 -4.61
CA GLN A 297 -16.83 7.55 -3.53
C GLN A 297 -16.15 7.85 -2.20
N LYS A 298 -16.93 7.72 -1.11
CA LYS A 298 -16.43 7.77 0.26
C LYS A 298 -17.11 6.71 1.09
N THR A 299 -16.33 6.07 1.94
CA THR A 299 -16.84 5.19 2.97
C THR A 299 -16.17 5.55 4.28
N GLU A 300 -16.94 5.54 5.36
CA GLU A 300 -16.40 5.72 6.70
C GLU A 300 -15.48 4.55 7.07
N SER A 301 -14.38 4.87 7.72
CA SER A 301 -13.37 3.93 8.21
C SER A 301 -12.81 4.41 9.55
N VAL A 302 -12.12 3.52 10.25
CA VAL A 302 -11.51 3.81 11.54
C VAL A 302 -10.00 3.86 11.37
N THR A 303 -9.38 4.81 12.07
CA THR A 303 -7.93 4.98 12.15
C THR A 303 -7.51 4.89 13.60
N ALA A 304 -6.46 4.13 13.91
CA ALA A 304 -5.79 4.21 15.19
C ALA A 304 -4.64 5.22 15.10
N CYS A 305 -4.62 6.20 16.00
CA CYS A 305 -3.59 7.24 16.06
C CYS A 305 -2.90 7.19 17.42
N TRP A 306 -1.57 7.08 17.42
CA TRP A 306 -0.75 7.30 18.61
C TRP A 306 -0.10 8.67 18.53
N ARG A 307 -0.19 9.43 19.62
CA ARG A 307 0.44 10.74 19.77
C ARG A 307 1.44 10.69 20.90
N THR A 308 2.65 11.16 20.64
CA THR A 308 3.69 11.28 21.66
C THR A 308 4.60 12.45 21.35
N SER A 309 5.30 12.96 22.35
CA SER A 309 6.26 14.05 22.19
C SER A 309 7.58 13.68 22.83
N GLY A 310 8.68 14.12 22.24
CA GLY A 310 9.99 13.89 22.81
C GLY A 310 11.13 14.11 21.82
N ARG A 311 12.34 13.78 22.28
CA ARG A 311 13.53 13.82 21.43
C ARG A 311 13.50 12.69 20.39
N PRO A 312 14.14 12.86 19.23
CA PRO A 312 14.28 11.81 18.24
C PRO A 312 14.80 10.50 18.85
N GLY A 313 14.09 9.41 18.56
CA GLY A 313 14.26 8.11 19.17
C GLY A 313 13.64 7.02 18.31
N LYS A 314 13.20 5.93 18.93
CA LYS A 314 12.55 4.82 18.23
C LYS A 314 11.17 4.55 18.81
N LEU A 315 10.26 4.16 17.94
CA LEU A 315 8.95 3.62 18.29
C LEU A 315 8.73 2.35 17.47
N ALA A 316 8.15 1.33 18.08
CA ALA A 316 7.90 0.05 17.45
C ALA A 316 6.44 -0.40 17.62
N TRP A 317 5.96 -1.10 16.60
CA TRP A 317 4.62 -1.66 16.54
C TRP A 317 4.68 -3.11 16.10
N ARG A 318 3.86 -3.93 16.74
CA ARG A 318 3.64 -5.32 16.33
C ARG A 318 2.27 -5.45 15.72
N ILE A 319 2.21 -6.04 14.54
CA ILE A 319 0.99 -6.49 13.87
C ILE A 319 1.01 -8.01 13.88
N GLN A 320 0.13 -8.63 14.67
CA GLN A 320 0.03 -10.08 14.77
C GLN A 320 -1.29 -10.58 14.20
N VAL A 321 -1.23 -11.59 13.33
CA VAL A 321 -2.42 -12.27 12.82
C VAL A 321 -2.77 -13.43 13.75
N ALA A 322 -3.98 -13.42 14.29
CA ALA A 322 -4.53 -14.51 15.09
C ALA A 322 -5.70 -15.16 14.33
N GLN A 323 -5.65 -16.48 14.11
CA GLN A 323 -6.82 -17.18 13.58
C GLN A 323 -7.85 -17.37 14.70
N MET A 324 -9.13 -17.20 14.38
CA MET A 324 -10.20 -17.47 15.36
C MET A 324 -10.22 -18.94 15.81
N SER A 325 -9.73 -19.86 14.99
CA SER A 325 -9.59 -21.29 15.31
C SER A 325 -8.47 -21.61 16.30
N ASP A 326 -7.52 -20.69 16.53
CA ASP A 326 -6.44 -20.87 17.52
C ASP A 326 -6.91 -20.51 18.95
N MET A 327 -8.21 -20.23 19.14
CA MET A 327 -8.83 -19.83 20.42
C MET A 327 -9.97 -20.74 20.89
N LEU A 328 -10.01 -22.00 20.45
CA LEU A 328 -10.90 -23.04 20.99
C LEU A 328 -10.13 -24.14 21.73
#